data_AF-A0A699ZMI3-F1
#
_entry.id   AF-A0A699ZMI3-F1
#
_cell.length_a   1.000
_cell.length_b   1.000
_cell.length_c   1.000
_cell.angle_alpha   90.00
_cell.angle_beta   90.00
_cell.angle_gamma   90.00
#
_symmetry.space_group_name_H-M   'P 1'
#
loop_
_entity.id
_entity.type
_entity.pdbx_description
1 polymer ?
#
loop_
_entity_poly.entity_id
_entity_poly.type
_entity_poly.pdbx_seq_one_letter_code
_entity_poly.pdbx_strand_id
1 'polypeptide(L)' 'MLRYLKRLENKDLSLAHSMIPLGSCTMKLNATSEMMPITWPELANLHPFVPQ' A
#
# COMPACT_ATOMS: atom_id res chain seq x y z
N MET A 1 18.26 6.02 -7.02
CA MET A 1 17.12 5.08 -7.08
C MET A 1 15.76 5.75 -7.28
N LEU A 2 15.44 6.90 -6.65
CA LEU A 2 14.11 7.55 -6.76
C LEU A 2 13.61 7.75 -8.19
N ARG A 3 14.44 8.29 -9.09
CA ARG A 3 14.08 8.49 -10.50
C ARG A 3 13.73 7.19 -11.22
N TYR A 4 14.40 6.09 -10.86
CA TYR A 4 14.14 4.78 -11.45
C TYR A 4 12.79 4.23 -10.98
N LEU A 5 12.50 4.32 -9.67
CA LEU A 5 11.21 3.88 -9.10
C LEU A 5 10.04 4.65 -9.71
N LYS A 6 10.13 6.00 -9.78
CA LYS A 6 9.06 6.81 -10.38
C LYS A 6 8.84 6.52 -11.86
N ARG A 7 9.92 6.22 -12.60
CA ARG A 7 9.83 5.81 -14.00
C ARG A 7 9.07 4.49 -14.18
N LEU A 8 9.21 3.54 -13.25
CA LEU A 8 8.47 2.29 -13.29
C LEU A 8 7.01 2.50 -12.88
N GLU A 9 6.77 3.20 -11.76
CA GLU A 9 5.42 3.51 -11.26
C GLU A 9 4.55 4.19 -12.34
N ASN A 10 5.11 5.13 -13.09
CA ASN A 10 4.38 5.85 -14.14
C ASN A 10 3.98 4.97 -15.34
N LYS A 11 4.51 3.74 -15.46
CA LYS A 11 4.10 2.81 -16.52
C LYS A 11 2.86 2.00 -16.13
N ASP A 12 2.52 1.96 -14.85
CA ASP A 12 1.45 1.12 -14.33
C ASP A 12 0.22 1.99 -14.01
N LEU A 13 -0.94 1.60 -14.56
CA LEU A 13 -2.21 2.24 -14.22
C LEU A 13 -2.68 1.76 -12.85
N SER A 14 -2.91 2.70 -11.95
CA SER A 14 -3.32 2.46 -10.56
C SER A 14 -4.56 3.27 -10.19
N LEU A 15 -5.12 2.98 -9.01
CA LEU A 15 -6.28 3.73 -8.47
C LEU A 15 -6.00 5.23 -8.23
N ALA A 16 -4.74 5.66 -8.25
CA ALA A 16 -4.39 7.08 -8.21
C ALA A 16 -4.76 7.83 -9.50
N HIS A 17 -4.98 7.12 -10.60
CA HIS A 17 -5.21 7.70 -11.92
C HIS A 17 -6.68 7.64 -12.36
N SER A 18 -7.33 6.48 -12.20
CA SER A 18 -8.71 6.27 -12.62
C SER A 18 -9.39 5.15 -11.85
N MET A 19 -10.70 5.05 -11.98
CA MET A 19 -11.44 3.87 -11.55
C MET A 19 -10.94 2.63 -12.32
N ILE A 20 -10.81 1.51 -11.61
CA ILE A 20 -10.45 0.20 -12.18
C ILE A 20 -11.61 -0.77 -11.88
N PRO A 21 -12.62 -0.91 -12.77
CA PRO A 21 -13.85 -1.67 -12.50
C PRO A 21 -13.67 -3.17 -12.78
N LEU A 22 -12.74 -3.82 -12.08
CA LEU A 22 -12.55 -5.26 -12.18
C LEU A 22 -13.60 -5.99 -11.33
N GLY A 23 -14.47 -6.75 -12.00
CA GLY A 23 -15.50 -7.56 -11.35
C GLY A 23 -14.89 -8.53 -10.33
N SER A 24 -15.54 -8.69 -9.17
CA SER A 24 -15.09 -9.54 -8.05
C SER A 24 -13.82 -9.09 -7.31
N CYS A 25 -13.04 -8.13 -7.82
CA CYS A 25 -11.80 -7.67 -7.16
C CYS A 25 -12.05 -6.63 -6.07
N THR A 26 -13.21 -5.97 -6.07
CA THR A 26 -13.60 -4.95 -5.08
C THR A 26 -12.55 -3.85 -4.92
N MET A 27 -12.11 -3.25 -6.02
CA MET A 27 -11.11 -2.18 -6.05
C MET A 27 -11.67 -0.86 -5.47
N LYS A 28 -11.73 -0.79 -4.14
CA LYS A 28 -12.26 0.33 -3.34
C LYS A 28 -11.16 1.27 -2.84
N LEU A 29 -11.56 2.30 -2.09
CA LEU A 29 -10.61 3.21 -1.42
C LEU A 29 -9.76 2.44 -0.41
N ASN A 30 -8.43 2.57 -0.54
CA ASN A 30 -7.46 2.22 0.49
C ASN A 30 -7.03 3.53 1.15
N ALA A 31 -7.65 3.90 2.28
CA ALA A 31 -7.48 5.23 2.86
C ALA A 31 -6.11 5.41 3.52
N THR A 32 -5.52 6.61 3.42
CA THR A 32 -4.21 6.88 4.04
C THR A 32 -4.22 6.66 5.54
N SER A 33 -5.30 7.04 6.24
CA SER A 33 -5.45 6.84 7.69
C SER A 33 -5.44 5.36 8.08
N GLU A 34 -5.93 4.47 7.23
CA GLU A 34 -5.93 3.02 7.47
C GLU A 34 -4.54 2.41 7.21
N MET A 35 -3.79 2.97 6.26
CA MET A 35 -2.48 2.44 5.86
C MET A 35 -1.33 2.95 6.72
N MET A 36 -1.44 4.14 7.31
CA MET A 36 -0.38 4.76 8.13
C MET A 36 0.10 3.88 9.30
N PRO A 37 -0.77 3.21 10.08
CA PRO A 37 -0.33 2.43 11.24
C PRO A 37 0.52 1.21 10.91
N ILE A 38 0.45 0.71 9.66
CA ILE A 38 1.14 -0.53 9.25
C ILE A 38 2.66 -0.37 9.33
N THR A 39 3.18 0.85 9.20
CA THR A 39 4.63 1.12 9.28
C THR A 39 5.08 1.62 10.66
N TRP A 40 4.18 1.74 11.63
CA TRP A 40 4.55 2.15 12.98
C TRP A 40 5.42 1.08 13.66
N PRO A 41 6.56 1.44 14.28
CA PRO A 41 7.46 0.47 14.89
C PRO A 41 6.78 -0.44 15.92
N GLU A 42 5.81 0.09 16.66
CA GLU A 42 5.04 -0.64 17.68
C GLU A 42 4.22 -1.78 17.08
N LEU A 43 3.91 -1.73 15.78
CA LEU A 43 3.21 -2.79 15.06
C LEU A 43 4.17 -3.57 14.15
N ALA A 44 4.95 -2.88 13.33
CA ALA A 44 5.76 -3.47 12.26
C ALA A 44 7.01 -4.21 12.76
N ASN A 45 7.59 -3.79 13.89
CA ASN A 45 8.87 -4.31 14.38
C ASN A 45 8.73 -5.26 15.57
N LEU A 46 7.50 -5.66 15.91
CA LEU A 46 7.28 -6.72 16.88
C LEU A 46 7.59 -8.06 16.24
N HIS A 47 8.57 -8.76 16.82
CA HIS A 47 8.83 -10.13 16.41
C HIS A 47 7.62 -11.00 16.77
N PRO A 48 7.14 -11.88 15.86
CA PRO A 48 5.91 -12.65 16.07
C PRO A 48 5.95 -13.60 17.28
N PHE A 49 7.14 -13.87 17.84
CA PHE A 49 7.34 -14.71 19.02
C PHE A 49 7.83 -13.93 20.27
N VAL A 50 7.45 -12.65 20.40
CA VAL A 50 7.73 -11.88 21.62
C VAL A 50 7.10 -12.57 22.85
N PRO A 51 7.79 -12.63 24.01
CA PRO A 51 7.22 -13.24 25.22
C PRO A 51 5.95 -12.51 25.70
N GLN A 52 5.03 -13.25 26.30
CA GLN A 52 3.78 -12.74 26.90
C GLN A 52 4.03 -11.98 28.20
#